data_AF-A0A453CBF3-F1
#
_entry.id   AF-A0A453CBF3-F1
#
_cell.length_a   1.000
_cell.length_b   1.000
_cell.length_c   1.000
_cell.angle_alpha   90.00
_cell.angle_beta   90.00
_cell.angle_gamma   90.00
#
_symmetry.space_group_name_H-M   'P 1'
#
loop_
_entity.id
_entity.type
_entity.pdbx_description
1 polymer ?
#
loop_
_entity_poly.entity_id
_entity_poly.type
_entity_poly.pdbx_seq_one_letter_code
_entity_poly.pdbx_strand_id
1 'polypeptide(L)'
;AHMRRNVQSSRDNVHLYDFHIVYSFSYKVPVLYFQGLQAGGQLLTLDEIKKDLPPHSLQLLNESKWTFITREEHPHLSRPWFTLHPCGTSDWMKLLLHKLGDKDRSLQYLPAWLSVAGQAVGLKIPLKLYCSS
;
A
#
# COMPACT_ATOMS: atom_id res chain seq x y z
N ALA A 1 -2.63 -3.06 10.66
CA ALA A 1 -1.74 -1.93 11.05
C ALA A 1 -2.24 -0.64 10.42
N HIS A 2 -2.12 0.51 11.09
CA HIS A 2 -2.56 1.83 10.61
C HIS A 2 -1.36 2.77 10.50
N MET A 3 -1.23 3.49 9.39
CA MET A 3 -0.14 4.44 9.11
C MET A 3 -0.68 5.72 8.47
N ARG A 4 0.06 6.83 8.63
CA ARG A 4 -0.32 8.15 8.09
C ARG A 4 0.80 8.81 7.29
N ARG A 5 0.44 9.57 6.25
CA ARG A 5 1.35 10.38 5.42
C ARG A 5 0.71 11.72 5.06
N ASN A 6 1.48 12.80 5.13
CA ASN A 6 1.07 14.13 4.67
C ASN A 6 1.72 14.45 3.33
N VAL A 7 0.98 15.08 2.42
CA VAL A 7 1.47 15.58 1.13
C VAL A 7 1.08 17.05 0.98
N GLN A 8 2.04 17.91 0.65
CA GLN A 8 1.78 19.28 0.24
C GLN A 8 1.39 19.28 -1.24
N SER A 9 0.15 19.66 -1.57
CA SER A 9 -0.36 19.65 -2.95
C SER A 9 -0.23 21.02 -3.63
N SER A 10 -0.52 22.12 -2.91
CA SER A 10 -0.31 23.50 -3.36
C SER A 10 -0.02 24.44 -2.16
N ARG A 11 0.12 25.75 -2.39
CA ARG A 11 0.68 26.69 -1.40
C ARG A 11 0.05 26.66 0.00
N ASP A 12 -1.20 26.18 0.15
CA ASP A 12 -1.83 25.97 1.48
C ASP A 12 -2.67 24.67 1.60
N ASN A 13 -2.67 23.79 0.59
CA ASN A 13 -3.46 22.55 0.63
C ASN A 13 -2.60 21.35 1.01
N VAL A 14 -2.86 20.81 2.20
CA VAL A 14 -2.29 19.56 2.71
C VAL A 14 -3.29 18.43 2.49
N HIS A 15 -2.82 17.34 1.88
CA HIS A 15 -3.54 16.09 1.78
C HIS A 15 -3.03 15.10 2.85
N LEU A 16 -3.94 14.55 3.64
CA LEU A 16 -3.67 13.52 4.64
C LEU A 16 -4.03 12.15 4.08
N TYR A 17 -3.12 11.20 4.17
CA TYR A 17 -3.35 9.82 3.77
C TYR A 17 -3.38 8.88 4.96
N ASP A 18 -4.40 8.04 5.02
CA ASP A 18 -4.51 6.91 5.95
C ASP A 18 -4.25 5.60 5.19
N PHE A 19 -3.46 4.70 5.78
CA PHE A 19 -3.14 3.39 5.22
C PHE A 19 -3.44 2.30 6.23
N HIS A 20 -4.15 1.27 5.79
CA HIS A 20 -4.59 0.14 6.60
C HIS A 20 -4.07 -1.16 5.98
N ILE A 21 -3.29 -1.92 6.75
CA ILE A 21 -2.92 -3.29 6.38
C ILE A 21 -3.88 -4.25 7.05
N VAL A 22 -4.59 -5.03 6.25
CA VAL A 22 -5.56 -6.05 6.67
C VAL A 22 -5.20 -7.38 6.02
N TYR A 23 -5.40 -8.50 6.73
CA TYR A 23 -5.19 -9.82 6.16
C TYR A 23 -6.43 -10.28 5.39
N SER A 24 -6.28 -10.68 4.13
CA SER A 24 -7.35 -11.31 3.36
C SER A 24 -7.34 -12.82 3.60
N PHE A 25 -8.42 -13.34 4.19
CA PHE A 25 -8.59 -14.78 4.36
C PHE A 25 -8.77 -15.53 3.05
N SER A 26 -9.42 -14.91 2.05
CA SER A 26 -9.66 -15.53 0.74
C SER A 26 -8.37 -15.68 -0.06
N TYR A 27 -7.53 -14.64 -0.10
CA TYR A 27 -6.27 -14.66 -0.84
C TYR A 27 -5.08 -15.14 -0.01
N LYS A 28 -5.24 -15.24 1.31
CA LYS A 28 -4.21 -15.64 2.28
C LYS A 28 -2.98 -14.74 2.27
N VAL A 29 -3.17 -13.45 2.01
CA VAL A 29 -2.10 -12.44 1.91
C VAL A 29 -2.52 -11.14 2.62
N PRO A 30 -1.56 -10.30 3.04
CA PRO A 30 -1.85 -8.93 3.44
C PRO A 30 -2.36 -8.10 2.27
N VAL A 31 -3.27 -7.18 2.58
CA VAL A 31 -3.91 -6.25 1.64
C VAL A 31 -3.74 -4.84 2.19
N LEU A 32 -3.35 -3.91 1.31
CA LEU A 32 -3.16 -2.51 1.64
C LEU A 32 -4.37 -1.71 1.19
N TYR A 33 -5.11 -1.16 2.15
CA TYR A 33 -6.16 -0.18 1.94
C TYR A 33 -5.60 1.23 2.18
N PHE A 34 -6.06 2.20 1.41
CA PHE A 34 -5.67 3.59 1.58
C PHE A 34 -6.80 4.55 1.20
N GLN A 35 -6.78 5.72 1.83
CA GLN A 35 -7.63 6.86 1.51
C GLN A 35 -6.83 8.14 1.66
N GLY A 36 -7.13 9.13 0.83
CA GLY A 36 -6.63 10.48 0.97
C GLY A 36 -7.76 11.41 1.40
N LEU A 37 -7.45 12.40 2.22
CA LEU A 37 -8.36 13.42 2.72
C LEU A 37 -7.75 14.80 2.45
N GLN A 38 -8.57 15.74 2.00
CA GLN A 38 -8.23 17.16 2.02
C GLN A 38 -8.27 17.69 3.46
N ALA A 39 -7.67 18.86 3.71
CA ALA A 39 -7.68 19.51 5.02
C ALA A 39 -9.10 19.67 5.63
N GLY A 40 -10.13 19.82 4.79
CA GLY A 40 -11.54 19.89 5.20
C GLY A 40 -12.22 18.54 5.49
N GLY A 41 -11.51 17.41 5.39
CA GLY A 41 -12.06 16.06 5.62
C GLY A 41 -12.75 15.43 4.41
N GLN A 42 -12.82 16.12 3.28
CA GLN A 42 -13.32 15.58 2.01
C GLN A 42 -12.38 14.47 1.50
N LEU A 43 -12.93 13.32 1.10
CA LEU A 43 -12.16 12.24 0.48
C LEU A 43 -11.63 12.65 -0.90
N LEU A 44 -10.36 12.34 -1.15
CA LEU A 44 -9.74 12.50 -2.47
C LEU A 44 -10.25 11.46 -3.46
N THR A 45 -10.38 11.90 -4.70
CA THR A 45 -10.61 11.05 -5.88
C THR A 45 -9.33 10.28 -6.26
N LEU A 46 -9.48 9.23 -7.07
CA LEU A 46 -8.33 8.47 -7.55
C LEU A 46 -7.35 9.35 -8.37
N ASP A 47 -7.87 10.31 -9.14
CA ASP A 47 -7.03 11.19 -9.97
C ASP A 47 -6.25 12.20 -9.13
N GLU A 48 -6.84 12.72 -8.05
CA GLU A 48 -6.10 13.53 -7.07
C GLU A 48 -5.03 12.69 -6.38
N ILE A 49 -5.34 11.46 -5.99
CA ILE A 49 -4.36 10.57 -5.37
C ILE A 49 -3.20 10.28 -6.33
N LYS A 50 -3.48 9.99 -7.60
CA LYS A 50 -2.44 9.73 -8.61
C LYS A 50 -1.50 10.91 -8.81
N LYS A 51 -1.97 12.16 -8.66
CA LYS A 51 -1.13 13.36 -8.73
C LYS A 51 -0.16 13.47 -7.54
N ASP A 52 -0.55 12.93 -6.39
CA ASP A 52 0.25 12.93 -5.15
C ASP A 52 1.20 11.73 -5.03
N LEU A 53 1.13 10.79 -5.98
CA LEU A 53 2.02 9.65 -6.02
C LEU A 53 3.40 10.06 -6.56
N PRO A 54 4.50 9.51 -6.01
CA PRO A 54 5.81 9.65 -6.60
C PRO A 54 5.82 9.20 -8.08
N PRO A 55 6.67 9.81 -8.95
CA PRO A 55 6.70 9.46 -10.38
C PRO A 55 6.90 7.96 -10.66
N HIS A 56 7.75 7.29 -9.87
CA HIS A 56 8.02 5.86 -10.01
C HIS A 56 6.82 4.97 -9.62
N SER A 57 5.91 5.45 -8.76
CA SER A 57 4.77 4.66 -8.31
C SER A 57 3.79 4.41 -9.45
N LEU A 58 3.55 5.41 -10.32
CA LEU A 58 2.68 5.26 -11.48
C LEU A 58 3.26 4.27 -12.50
N GLN A 59 4.57 4.36 -12.75
CA GLN A 59 5.25 3.40 -13.61
C GLN A 59 5.14 1.98 -13.05
N LEU A 60 5.42 1.80 -11.75
CA LEU A 60 5.33 0.52 -11.08
C LEU A 60 3.90 -0.04 -11.17
N LEU A 61 2.87 0.76 -10.92
CA LEU A 61 1.47 0.33 -11.02
C LEU A 61 1.06 -0.04 -12.45
N ASN A 62 1.58 0.64 -13.47
CA ASN A 62 1.28 0.36 -14.86
C ASN A 62 1.99 -0.89 -15.38
N GLU A 63 3.23 -1.14 -14.94
CA GLU A 63 4.03 -2.30 -15.35
C GLU A 63 3.73 -3.56 -14.52
N SER A 64 3.20 -3.38 -13.31
CA SER A 64 2.93 -4.48 -12.39
C SER A 64 1.75 -5.34 -12.86
N LYS A 65 2.02 -6.62 -13.07
CA LYS A 65 0.97 -7.63 -13.30
C LYS A 65 0.39 -8.22 -12.01
N TRP A 66 0.99 -7.91 -10.86
CA TRP A 66 0.63 -8.52 -9.59
C TRP A 66 -0.48 -7.78 -8.83
N THR A 67 -0.76 -6.53 -9.18
CA THR A 67 -1.78 -5.69 -8.54
C THR A 67 -2.23 -4.55 -9.44
N PHE A 68 -3.36 -3.94 -9.10
CA PHE A 68 -3.83 -2.65 -9.61
C PHE A 68 -4.62 -1.92 -8.50
N ILE A 69 -4.85 -0.62 -8.64
CA ILE A 69 -5.70 0.13 -7.70
C ILE A 69 -7.17 -0.15 -8.03
N THR A 70 -7.93 -0.57 -7.03
CA THR A 70 -9.39 -0.75 -7.11
C THR A 70 -10.08 -0.15 -5.89
N ARG A 71 -11.42 -0.17 -5.85
CA ARG A 71 -12.22 0.19 -4.67
C ARG A 71 -12.90 -1.06 -4.12
N GLU A 72 -12.74 -1.28 -2.83
CA GLU A 72 -13.39 -2.37 -2.10
C GLU A 72 -13.95 -1.87 -0.77
N GLU A 73 -14.93 -2.59 -0.23
CA GLU A 73 -15.40 -2.34 1.13
C GLU A 73 -14.30 -2.72 2.12
N HIS A 74 -14.01 -1.81 3.07
CA HIS A 74 -12.99 -2.08 4.06
C HIS A 74 -13.55 -3.06 5.12
N PRO A 75 -12.87 -4.18 5.43
CA PRO A 75 -13.45 -5.24 6.27
C PRO A 75 -13.94 -4.82 7.67
N HIS A 76 -13.35 -3.74 8.21
CA HIS A 76 -13.71 -3.20 9.52
C HIS A 76 -14.39 -1.83 9.47
N LEU A 77 -14.56 -1.24 8.28
CA LEU A 77 -15.11 0.11 8.13
C LEU A 77 -16.14 0.05 7.02
N SER A 78 -17.42 0.31 7.34
CA SER A 78 -18.58 0.20 6.44
C SER A 78 -18.62 1.29 5.34
N ARG A 79 -17.48 1.53 4.69
CA ARG A 79 -17.30 2.46 3.59
C ARG A 79 -16.22 1.96 2.63
N PRO A 80 -16.31 2.29 1.33
CA PRO A 80 -15.33 1.85 0.35
C PRO A 80 -14.00 2.61 0.48
N TRP A 81 -12.90 1.86 0.47
CA TRP A 81 -11.52 2.38 0.44
C TRP A 81 -10.86 2.02 -0.89
N PHE A 82 -9.80 2.74 -1.26
CA PHE A 82 -8.94 2.28 -2.34
C PHE A 82 -8.05 1.16 -1.82
N THR A 83 -7.72 0.20 -2.68
CA THR A 83 -6.84 -0.91 -2.33
C THR A 83 -6.00 -1.36 -3.51
N LEU A 84 -4.85 -1.95 -3.20
CA LEU A 84 -4.07 -2.75 -4.14
C LEU A 84 -4.68 -4.15 -4.20
N HIS A 85 -5.31 -4.50 -5.33
CA HIS A 85 -6.00 -5.77 -5.46
C HIS A 85 -5.02 -6.95 -5.29
N PRO A 86 -5.32 -7.90 -4.38
CA PRO A 86 -4.32 -8.89 -3.94
C PRO A 86 -4.14 -10.11 -4.87
N CYS A 87 -4.79 -10.15 -6.03
CA CYS A 87 -4.84 -11.36 -6.87
C CYS A 87 -3.49 -11.95 -7.24
N GLY A 88 -2.49 -11.11 -7.54
CA GLY A 88 -1.15 -11.57 -7.89
C GLY A 88 -0.16 -11.54 -6.74
N THR A 89 -0.56 -11.08 -5.54
CA THR A 89 0.36 -10.88 -4.41
C THR A 89 1.02 -12.19 -3.96
N SER A 90 0.25 -13.29 -3.87
CA SER A 90 0.79 -14.59 -3.43
C SER A 90 1.93 -15.05 -4.33
N ASP A 91 1.71 -15.08 -5.64
CA ASP A 91 2.72 -15.62 -6.57
C ASP A 91 3.91 -14.69 -6.70
N TRP A 92 3.67 -13.38 -6.67
CA TRP A 92 4.75 -12.40 -6.65
C TRP A 92 5.64 -12.54 -5.40
N MET A 93 5.06 -12.75 -4.21
CA MET A 93 5.81 -12.96 -2.98
C MET A 93 6.59 -14.28 -2.97
N LYS A 94 6.05 -15.35 -3.55
CA LYS A 94 6.78 -16.61 -3.72
C LYS A 94 8.04 -16.42 -4.57
N LEU A 95 7.95 -15.63 -5.64
CA LEU A 95 9.09 -15.30 -6.50
C LEU A 95 10.12 -14.44 -5.76
N LEU A 96 9.67 -13.40 -5.06
CA LEU A 96 10.55 -12.48 -4.35
C LEU A 96 11.38 -13.19 -3.27
N LEU A 97 10.76 -14.12 -2.55
CA LEU A 97 11.39 -14.80 -1.41
C LEU A 97 11.91 -16.20 -1.76
N HIS A 98 11.96 -16.57 -3.05
CA HIS A 98 12.32 -17.92 -3.49
C HIS A 98 13.69 -18.39 -2.99
N LYS A 99 14.63 -17.46 -2.77
CA LYS A 99 16.00 -17.77 -2.33
C LYS A 99 16.17 -17.86 -0.81
N LEU A 100 15.13 -17.58 -0.02
CA LEU A 100 15.19 -17.63 1.45
C LEU A 100 14.77 -19.01 1.98
N GLY A 101 15.39 -19.45 3.07
CA GLY A 101 14.92 -20.63 3.81
C GLY A 101 13.54 -20.39 4.44
N ASP A 102 12.83 -21.46 4.81
CA ASP A 102 11.44 -21.37 5.31
C ASP A 102 11.28 -20.47 6.54
N LYS A 103 12.21 -20.56 7.49
CA LYS A 103 12.19 -19.71 8.69
C LYS A 103 12.33 -18.23 8.33
N ASP A 104 13.32 -17.90 7.51
CA ASP A 104 13.59 -16.51 7.09
C ASP A 104 12.45 -15.95 6.23
N ARG A 105 11.85 -16.78 5.38
CA ARG A 105 10.71 -16.40 4.54
C ARG A 105 9.54 -15.88 5.35
N SER A 106 9.22 -16.53 6.47
CA SER A 106 8.11 -16.12 7.34
C SER A 106 8.36 -14.75 7.99
N LEU A 107 9.58 -14.51 8.47
CA LEU A 107 9.99 -13.27 9.11
C LEU A 107 10.08 -12.11 8.10
N GLN A 108 10.55 -12.40 6.89
CA GLN A 108 10.76 -11.41 5.84
C GLN A 108 9.52 -11.13 4.99
N TYR A 109 8.45 -11.92 5.12
CA TYR A 109 7.26 -11.78 4.27
C TYR A 109 6.64 -10.40 4.37
N LEU A 110 6.28 -9.96 5.58
CA LEU A 110 5.58 -8.69 5.77
C LEU A 110 6.47 -7.48 5.43
N PRO A 111 7.74 -7.40 5.87
CA PRO A 111 8.64 -6.33 5.45
C PRO A 111 8.84 -6.28 3.93
N ALA A 112 9.10 -7.42 3.29
CA ALA A 112 9.34 -7.46 1.85
C ALA A 112 8.09 -7.09 1.04
N TRP A 113 6.92 -7.58 1.45
CA TRP A 113 5.64 -7.18 0.86
C TRP A 113 5.40 -5.68 1.03
N LEU A 114 5.58 -5.16 2.24
CA LEU A 114 5.32 -3.76 2.56
C LEU A 114 6.23 -2.83 1.77
N SER A 115 7.51 -3.18 1.59
CA SER A 115 8.46 -2.45 0.76
C SER A 115 7.92 -2.12 -0.62
N VAL A 116 7.26 -3.08 -1.26
CA VAL A 116 6.79 -2.91 -2.64
C VAL A 116 5.36 -2.39 -2.70
N ALA A 117 4.45 -2.94 -1.91
CA ALA A 117 3.08 -2.45 -1.84
C ALA A 117 3.02 -1.00 -1.36
N GLY A 118 3.85 -0.63 -0.38
CA GLY A 118 3.95 0.74 0.12
C GLY A 118 4.48 1.73 -0.92
N GLN A 119 5.55 1.38 -1.64
CA GLN A 119 6.09 2.22 -2.72
C GLN A 119 5.08 2.45 -3.85
N ALA A 120 4.28 1.44 -4.18
CA ALA A 120 3.23 1.55 -5.20
C ALA A 120 2.19 2.65 -4.88
N VAL A 121 1.98 2.97 -3.60
CA VAL A 121 1.01 3.98 -3.14
C VAL A 121 1.67 5.17 -2.44
N GLY A 122 2.98 5.35 -2.62
CA GLY A 122 3.72 6.47 -2.06
C GLY A 122 3.86 6.47 -0.54
N LEU A 123 3.65 5.32 0.13
CA LEU A 123 3.91 5.14 1.54
C LEU A 123 5.43 5.14 1.79
N LYS A 124 5.91 6.12 2.56
CA LYS A 124 7.30 6.18 2.99
C LYS A 124 7.48 5.30 4.21
N ILE A 125 8.15 4.17 4.05
CA ILE A 125 8.45 3.25 5.16
C ILE A 125 9.76 3.71 5.80
N PRO A 126 9.76 4.13 7.08
CA PRO A 126 10.99 4.53 7.76
C PRO A 126 12.02 3.40 7.75
N LEU A 127 13.27 3.71 7.40
CA LEU A 127 14.36 2.73 7.33
C LEU A 127 14.57 1.94 8.63
N LYS A 128 14.18 2.52 9.77
CA LYS A 128 14.22 1.86 11.09
C LYS A 128 13.42 0.57 11.17
N LEU A 129 12.44 0.35 10.28
CA LEU A 129 11.66 -0.90 10.21
C LEU A 129 12.42 -2.05 9.55
N TYR A 130 13.53 -1.78 8.84
CA TYR A 130 14.40 -2.81 8.24
C TYR A 130 15.61 -3.13 9.12
N CYS A 131 15.84 -2.37 10.19
CA CYS A 131 16.86 -2.66 11.18
C CYS A 131 16.30 -3.64 12.21
N SER A 132 16.36 -4.94 11.88
CA SER A 132 16.37 -5.98 12.91
C SER A 132 17.76 -5.92 13.54
N SER A 133 17.85 -5.43 14.79
CA SER A 133 19.05 -5.60 15.64
C SER A 133 19.17 -7.06 16.09
#